data_AF-A0A2Z5SXU7-F1
#
_entry.id   AF-A0A2Z5SXU7-F1
#
_cell.length_a   1.000
_cell.length_b   1.000
_cell.length_c   1.000
_cell.angle_alpha   90.00
_cell.angle_beta   90.00
_cell.angle_gamma   90.00
#
_symmetry.space_group_name_H-M   'P 1'
#
loop_
_entity.id
_entity.type
_entity.pdbx_description
1 polymer ?
#
loop_
_entity_poly.entity_id
_entity_poly.type
_entity_poly.pdbx_seq_one_letter_code
_entity_poly.pdbx_strand_id
1 'polypeptide(L)'
;MTEPFRFSNGQQANNVEDLIKICEDNPQEGINYLNRGDLENWLTYIGEVNFSQKAKQAREASVSDKEKLRQFLVTVQRKSEPVPIESPKNTSVQPTHEPTSTLEPESTYSLVQWFKNLFKWFKNLFK
;
A
#
# COMPACT_ATOMS: atom_id res chain seq x y z
N MET A 1 -23.06 0.98 8.73
CA MET A 1 -22.02 -0.06 8.53
C MET A 1 -21.73 -0.09 7.04
N THR A 2 -20.45 -0.18 6.66
CA THR A 2 -20.03 -0.26 5.26
C THR A 2 -19.97 -1.72 4.81
N GLU A 3 -20.39 -2.00 3.59
CA GLU A 3 -20.28 -3.34 3.01
C GLU A 3 -18.81 -3.72 2.73
N PRO A 4 -18.42 -4.98 2.97
CA PRO A 4 -17.07 -5.45 2.68
C PRO A 4 -16.83 -5.55 1.17
N PHE A 5 -15.58 -5.34 0.74
CA PHE A 5 -15.18 -5.58 -0.64
C PHE A 5 -15.12 -7.07 -0.90
N ARG A 6 -15.73 -7.54 -1.99
CA ARG A 6 -15.81 -8.97 -2.31
C ARG A 6 -14.96 -9.28 -3.53
N PHE A 7 -14.02 -10.20 -3.36
CA PHE A 7 -13.19 -10.73 -4.44
C PHE A 7 -13.86 -11.93 -5.11
N SER A 8 -13.49 -12.21 -6.37
CA SER A 8 -14.07 -13.32 -7.15
C SER A 8 -13.79 -14.68 -6.52
N ASN A 9 -12.70 -14.79 -5.77
CA ASN A 9 -12.30 -15.99 -5.05
C ASN A 9 -13.07 -16.22 -3.73
N GLY A 10 -14.05 -15.37 -3.40
CA GLY A 10 -14.87 -15.46 -2.20
C GLY A 10 -14.27 -14.81 -0.95
N GLN A 11 -13.01 -14.33 -1.02
CA GLN A 11 -12.42 -13.54 0.07
C GLN A 11 -13.07 -12.16 0.16
N GLN A 12 -13.04 -11.58 1.36
CA GLN A 12 -13.65 -10.29 1.64
C GLN A 12 -12.70 -9.40 2.43
N ALA A 13 -12.62 -8.13 2.03
CA ALA A 13 -11.92 -7.11 2.79
C ALA A 13 -12.91 -6.25 3.56
N ASN A 14 -12.73 -6.14 4.88
CA ASN A 14 -13.56 -5.30 5.74
C ASN A 14 -12.92 -3.93 5.98
N ASN A 15 -11.62 -3.81 5.72
CA ASN A 15 -10.82 -2.62 5.90
C ASN A 15 -9.68 -2.60 4.86
N VAL A 16 -8.87 -1.54 4.89
CA VAL A 16 -7.76 -1.34 3.94
C VAL A 16 -6.68 -2.42 4.09
N GLU A 17 -6.38 -2.85 5.31
CA GLU A 17 -5.35 -3.85 5.58
C GLU A 17 -5.73 -5.23 5.01
N ASP A 18 -7.00 -5.64 5.19
CA ASP A 18 -7.53 -6.85 4.56
C ASP A 18 -7.43 -6.77 3.04
N LEU A 19 -7.73 -5.60 2.46
CA LEU A 19 -7.68 -5.38 1.02
C LEU A 19 -6.26 -5.55 0.48
N ILE A 20 -5.27 -4.94 1.13
CA ILE A 20 -3.84 -5.08 0.80
C ILE A 20 -3.46 -6.56 0.85
N LYS A 21 -3.75 -7.21 1.97
CA LYS A 21 -3.37 -8.61 2.19
C LYS A 21 -3.94 -9.53 1.12
N ILE A 22 -5.20 -9.35 0.75
CA ILE A 22 -5.82 -10.16 -0.32
C ILE A 22 -5.20 -9.86 -1.68
N CYS A 23 -4.87 -8.59 -1.97
CA CYS A 23 -4.18 -8.22 -3.21
C CYS A 23 -2.75 -8.78 -3.27
N GLU A 24 -2.11 -9.01 -2.13
CA GLU A 24 -0.81 -9.67 -2.05
C GLU A 24 -0.91 -11.16 -2.21
N ASP A 25 -1.86 -11.80 -1.54
CA ASP A 25 -2.08 -13.24 -1.70
C ASP A 25 -2.53 -13.58 -3.14
N ASN A 26 -3.25 -12.64 -3.80
CA ASN A 26 -3.84 -12.82 -5.12
C ASN A 26 -3.59 -11.58 -6.02
N PRO A 27 -2.36 -11.36 -6.51
CA PRO A 27 -2.01 -10.16 -7.28
C PRO A 27 -2.77 -10.01 -8.59
N GLN A 28 -3.20 -11.11 -9.22
CA GLN A 28 -3.99 -11.05 -10.44
C GLN A 28 -5.39 -10.47 -10.19
N GLU A 29 -6.03 -10.84 -9.07
CA GLU A 29 -7.31 -10.25 -8.67
C GLU A 29 -7.13 -8.77 -8.32
N GLY A 30 -6.09 -8.43 -7.55
CA GLY A 30 -5.76 -7.06 -7.19
C GLY A 30 -5.55 -6.16 -8.42
N ILE A 31 -4.81 -6.64 -9.43
CA ILE A 31 -4.63 -5.95 -10.72
C ILE A 31 -5.97 -5.72 -11.40
N ASN A 32 -6.81 -6.76 -11.50
CA ASN A 32 -8.09 -6.68 -12.19
C ASN A 32 -9.00 -5.61 -11.56
N TYR A 33 -9.16 -5.65 -10.23
CA TYR A 33 -9.98 -4.68 -9.51
C TYR A 33 -9.38 -3.27 -9.50
N LEU A 34 -8.05 -3.14 -9.46
CA LEU A 34 -7.38 -1.85 -9.56
C LEU A 34 -7.63 -1.22 -10.94
N ASN A 35 -7.43 -1.98 -12.02
CA ASN A 35 -7.66 -1.51 -13.39
C ASN A 35 -9.10 -1.09 -13.65
N ARG A 36 -10.06 -1.79 -13.02
CA ARG A 36 -11.50 -1.48 -13.11
C ARG A 36 -11.91 -0.25 -12.29
N GLY A 37 -11.07 0.21 -11.36
CA GLY A 37 -11.42 1.28 -10.42
C GLY A 37 -12.31 0.84 -9.27
N ASP A 38 -12.50 -0.46 -9.07
CA ASP A 38 -13.35 -0.95 -7.99
C ASP A 38 -12.70 -0.69 -6.62
N LEU A 39 -11.36 -0.73 -6.56
CA LEU A 39 -10.62 -0.44 -5.34
C LEU A 39 -10.80 1.02 -4.89
N GLU A 40 -10.64 2.00 -5.79
CA GLU A 40 -10.82 3.42 -5.43
C GLU A 40 -12.28 3.74 -5.05
N ASN A 41 -13.25 3.13 -5.72
CA ASN A 41 -14.67 3.31 -5.42
C ASN A 41 -14.98 2.80 -4.02
N TRP A 42 -14.53 1.59 -3.69
CA TRP A 42 -14.77 1.02 -2.37
C TRP A 42 -14.02 1.77 -1.26
N LEU A 43 -12.76 2.14 -1.50
CA LEU A 43 -12.00 2.96 -0.55
C LEU A 43 -12.68 4.30 -0.27
N THR A 44 -13.25 4.93 -1.29
CA THR A 44 -14.05 6.17 -1.12
C THR A 44 -15.30 5.90 -0.29
N TYR A 45 -16.00 4.80 -0.59
CA TYR A 45 -17.22 4.41 0.10
C TYR A 45 -17.01 4.17 1.60
N ILE A 46 -15.88 3.59 2.01
CA ILE A 46 -15.55 3.39 3.43
C ILE A 46 -14.93 4.63 4.11
N GLY A 47 -14.81 5.75 3.41
CA GLY A 47 -14.25 7.01 3.94
C GLY A 47 -12.73 7.13 3.82
N GLU A 48 -12.07 6.19 3.16
CA GLU A 48 -10.61 6.12 2.99
C GLU A 48 -10.12 6.90 1.76
N VAL A 49 -10.50 8.18 1.70
CA VAL A 49 -10.27 9.08 0.56
C VAL A 49 -8.79 9.16 0.14
N ASN A 50 -7.88 9.13 1.12
CA ASN A 50 -6.44 9.15 0.86
C ASN A 50 -5.97 7.90 0.09
N PHE A 51 -6.48 6.71 0.44
CA PHE A 51 -6.12 5.47 -0.23
C PHE A 51 -6.84 5.32 -1.56
N SER A 52 -8.07 5.82 -1.66
CA SER A 52 -8.79 5.94 -2.93
C SER A 52 -7.99 6.74 -3.96
N GLN A 53 -7.51 7.93 -3.58
CA GLN A 53 -6.70 8.75 -4.49
C GLN A 53 -5.40 8.05 -4.91
N LYS A 54 -4.76 7.31 -4.00
CA LYS A 54 -3.55 6.53 -4.33
C LYS A 54 -3.84 5.37 -5.28
N ALA A 55 -4.97 4.68 -5.09
CA ALA A 55 -5.44 3.64 -6.02
C ALA A 55 -5.68 4.24 -7.42
N LYS A 56 -6.33 5.40 -7.47
CA LYS A 56 -6.56 6.14 -8.73
C LYS A 56 -5.26 6.52 -9.43
N GLN A 57 -4.32 7.13 -8.70
CA GLN A 57 -3.01 7.52 -9.22
C GLN A 57 -2.23 6.31 -9.76
N ALA A 58 -2.24 5.21 -9.01
CA ALA A 58 -1.59 3.97 -9.43
C ALA A 58 -2.23 3.40 -10.72
N ARG A 59 -3.57 3.38 -10.80
CA ARG A 59 -4.29 2.91 -11.98
C ARG A 59 -3.96 3.75 -13.23
N GLU A 60 -3.89 5.07 -13.07
CA GLU A 60 -3.65 6.03 -14.16
C GLU A 60 -2.18 6.13 -14.59
N ALA A 61 -1.26 5.50 -13.86
CA ALA A 61 0.15 5.52 -14.21
C ALA A 61 0.43 4.79 -15.55
N SER A 62 1.27 5.40 -16.39
CA SER A 62 1.71 4.83 -17.68
C SER A 62 2.81 3.76 -17.49
N VAL A 63 2.52 2.75 -16.67
CA VAL A 63 3.40 1.62 -16.34
C VAL A 63 2.64 0.30 -16.51
N SER A 64 3.34 -0.82 -16.40
CA SER A 64 2.70 -2.15 -16.46
C SER A 64 1.70 -2.33 -15.31
N ASP A 65 0.64 -3.09 -15.54
CA ASP A 65 -0.41 -3.30 -14.53
C ASP A 65 0.11 -3.87 -13.20
N LYS A 66 1.14 -4.71 -13.28
CA LYS A 66 1.84 -5.21 -12.09
C LYS A 66 2.55 -4.10 -11.32
N GLU A 67 3.17 -3.15 -12.03
CA GLU A 67 3.79 -1.99 -11.41
C GLU A 67 2.76 -1.02 -10.84
N LYS A 68 1.58 -0.87 -11.47
CA LYS A 68 0.46 -0.12 -10.90
C LYS A 68 0.03 -0.71 -9.55
N LEU A 69 -0.20 -2.03 -9.49
CA LEU A 69 -0.54 -2.68 -8.23
C LEU A 69 0.56 -2.49 -7.18
N ARG A 70 1.83 -2.61 -7.57
CA ARG A 70 2.97 -2.36 -6.67
C ARG A 70 2.94 -0.94 -6.10
N GLN A 71 2.73 0.07 -6.95
CA GLN A 71 2.66 1.46 -6.52
C GLN A 71 1.51 1.68 -5.54
N PHE A 72 0.34 1.09 -5.78
CA PHE A 72 -0.76 1.14 -4.83
C PHE A 72 -0.36 0.54 -3.46
N LEU A 73 0.13 -0.70 -3.43
CA LEU A 73 0.47 -1.42 -2.19
C LEU A 73 1.58 -0.74 -1.37
N VAL A 74 2.59 -0.18 -2.02
CA VAL A 74 3.68 0.56 -1.34
C VAL A 74 3.18 1.88 -0.75
N THR A 75 2.24 2.55 -1.42
CA THR A 75 1.79 3.87 -1.01
C THR A 75 0.80 3.79 0.16
N VAL A 76 0.09 2.68 0.33
CA VAL A 76 -0.81 2.47 1.46
C VAL A 76 -0.04 2.33 2.79
N GLN A 77 1.18 1.81 2.74
CA GLN A 77 1.94 1.45 3.93
C GLN A 77 2.88 2.51 4.50
N ARG A 78 3.24 3.53 3.71
CA ARG A 78 4.01 4.67 4.22
C ARG A 78 3.24 5.57 5.20
N LYS A 79 2.05 5.15 5.66
CA LYS A 79 1.17 5.93 6.55
C LYS A 79 1.05 5.33 7.96
N SER A 80 1.62 4.13 8.20
CA SER A 80 1.72 3.54 9.54
C SER A 80 2.97 4.02 10.31
N GLU A 81 3.82 4.85 9.71
CA GLU A 81 4.84 5.61 10.44
C GLU A 81 4.26 6.97 10.88
N PRO A 82 4.30 7.32 12.18
CA PRO A 82 4.03 8.67 12.63
C PRO A 82 5.24 9.53 12.25
N VAL A 83 5.25 10.08 11.04
CA VAL A 83 6.27 11.06 10.65
C VAL A 83 5.80 12.45 11.08
N PRO A 84 6.62 13.22 11.83
CA PRO A 84 6.34 14.59 12.22
C PRO A 84 5.97 15.48 11.03
N ILE A 85 4.96 16.31 11.26
CA ILE A 85 4.33 17.21 10.30
C ILE A 85 5.34 18.27 9.88
N GLU A 86 5.97 18.15 8.71
CA GLU A 86 6.55 19.32 8.03
C GLU A 86 6.32 19.26 6.51
N SER A 87 5.59 20.25 6.01
CA SER A 87 5.47 20.64 4.59
C SER A 87 5.82 22.13 4.50
N PRO A 88 6.17 22.70 3.33
CA PRO A 88 7.41 22.47 2.59
C PRO A 88 8.14 23.82 2.31
N LYS A 89 9.47 23.88 2.33
CA LYS A 89 10.20 25.00 1.68
C LYS A 89 11.66 24.68 1.30
N ASN A 90 11.86 24.54 -0.01
CA ASN A 90 12.98 25.00 -0.85
C ASN A 90 14.46 24.74 -0.43
N THR A 91 15.20 24.16 -1.39
CA THR A 91 16.64 24.38 -1.68
C THR A 91 17.72 23.65 -0.84
N SER A 92 18.31 22.64 -1.48
CA SER A 92 19.76 22.33 -1.55
C SER A 92 20.50 21.64 -0.37
N VAL A 93 21.36 20.70 -0.79
CA VAL A 93 22.51 20.00 -0.15
C VAL A 93 22.31 19.01 1.03
N GLN A 94 22.75 17.76 0.80
CA GLN A 94 23.20 16.75 1.79
C GLN A 94 24.40 17.31 2.62
N PRO A 95 24.71 16.85 3.86
CA PRO A 95 25.06 15.43 4.15
C PRO A 95 24.77 14.86 5.58
N THR A 96 24.66 13.53 5.64
CA THR A 96 25.18 12.58 6.67
C THR A 96 24.92 12.82 8.17
N HIS A 97 24.09 11.96 8.79
CA HIS A 97 24.39 11.26 10.07
C HIS A 97 23.39 10.11 10.40
N GLU A 98 23.91 8.89 10.61
CA GLU A 98 23.41 7.82 11.50
C GLU A 98 24.44 7.72 12.66
N PRO A 99 24.22 7.00 13.80
CA PRO A 99 23.05 6.26 14.29
C PRO A 99 22.70 6.58 15.78
N THR A 100 21.62 5.99 16.37
CA THR A 100 21.56 5.38 17.74
C THR A 100 20.10 5.22 18.26
N SER A 101 19.62 3.98 18.20
CA SER A 101 18.96 3.14 19.24
C SER A 101 17.79 3.60 20.14
N THR A 102 16.74 2.77 20.07
CA THR A 102 15.91 2.18 21.15
C THR A 102 14.82 3.01 21.84
N LEU A 103 13.56 2.69 21.50
CA LEU A 103 12.45 2.31 22.39
C LEU A 103 11.36 1.64 21.53
N GLU A 104 11.02 0.38 21.80
CA GLU A 104 9.94 -0.36 21.11
C GLU A 104 8.56 0.28 21.35
N PRO A 105 7.72 0.28 20.31
CA PRO A 105 6.53 -0.55 20.41
C PRO A 105 6.39 -1.50 19.21
N GLU A 106 6.01 -2.73 19.55
CA GLU A 106 5.60 -3.96 18.81
C GLU A 106 4.71 -3.79 17.54
N SER A 107 4.86 -2.72 16.78
CA SER A 107 4.11 -2.46 15.52
C SER A 107 5.03 -2.24 14.33
N THR A 108 6.31 -1.93 14.56
CA THR A 108 7.28 -1.65 13.50
C THR A 108 7.98 -2.92 13.02
N TYR A 109 8.21 -3.90 13.90
CA TYR A 109 8.89 -5.15 13.52
C TYR A 109 8.04 -6.00 12.57
N SER A 110 6.71 -6.01 12.76
CA SER A 110 5.77 -6.65 11.84
C SER A 110 5.87 -6.04 10.45
N LEU A 111 5.75 -4.71 10.33
CA LEU A 111 5.82 -4.00 9.05
C LEU A 111 7.17 -4.17 8.36
N VAL A 112 8.31 -4.05 9.06
CA VAL A 112 9.65 -4.15 8.44
C VAL A 112 9.96 -5.58 7.97
N GLN A 113 9.58 -6.61 8.73
CA GLN A 113 9.73 -8.01 8.30
C GLN A 113 8.75 -8.34 7.17
N TRP A 114 7.54 -7.81 7.26
CA TRP A 114 6.55 -7.90 6.22
C TRP A 114 7.01 -7.20 4.93
N PHE A 115 7.69 -6.05 4.98
CA PHE A 115 8.28 -5.38 3.81
C PHE A 115 9.39 -6.22 3.17
N LYS A 116 10.24 -6.84 3.99
CA LYS A 116 11.29 -7.77 3.52
C LYS A 116 10.67 -9.00 2.87
N ASN A 117 9.60 -9.55 3.46
CA ASN A 117 8.86 -10.66 2.88
C ASN A 117 8.10 -10.27 1.62
N LEU A 118 7.53 -9.07 1.55
CA LEU A 118 6.87 -8.51 0.39
C LEU A 118 7.87 -8.38 -0.76
N PHE A 119 9.02 -7.74 -0.53
CA PHE A 119 10.07 -7.61 -1.55
C PHE A 119 10.63 -8.96 -2.00
N LYS A 120 10.75 -9.92 -1.07
CA LYS A 120 11.23 -11.29 -1.37
C LYS A 120 10.20 -12.11 -2.14
N TRP A 121 8.93 -12.04 -1.76
CA TRP A 121 7.80 -12.63 -2.48
C TRP A 121 7.67 -12.03 -3.88
N PHE A 122 7.79 -10.71 -4.01
CA PHE A 122 7.82 -10.03 -5.31
C PHE A 122 8.96 -10.54 -6.19
N LYS A 123 10.20 -10.63 -5.68
CA LYS A 123 11.33 -11.17 -6.46
C LYS A 123 11.10 -12.61 -6.93
N ASN A 124 10.34 -13.41 -6.18
CA ASN A 124 10.01 -14.78 -6.55
C ASN A 124 8.87 -14.85 -7.58
N LEU A 125 8.01 -13.83 -7.66
CA LEU A 125 6.91 -13.70 -8.62
C LEU A 125 7.35 -13.15 -10.01
N PHE A 126 8.65 -12.84 -10.20
CA PHE A 126 9.24 -12.31 -11.43
C PHE A 126 10.35 -13.20 -12.00
N LYS A 127 10.52 -14.42 -11.47
CA LYS A 127 11.45 -15.44 -11.97
C LYS A 127 10.69 -16.47 -12.79
#